data_AF-A0A958MM66-F1
#
_entry.id   AF-A0A958MM66-F1
#
_cell.length_a   1.000
_cell.length_b   1.000
_cell.length_c   1.000
_cell.angle_alpha   90.00
_cell.angle_beta   90.00
_cell.angle_gamma   90.00
#
_symmetry.space_group_name_H-M   'P 1'
#
loop_
_entity.id
_entity.type
_entity.pdbx_description
1 polymer ?
#
loop_
_entity_poly.entity_id
_entity_poly.type
_entity_poly.pdbx_seq_one_letter_code
_entity_poly.pdbx_strand_id
1 'polypeptide(L)'
;MSYSKFIIVIAFISVFSCQDEVKTLSASEELQAIIDEYQDHEGYDRNEYPLGDFSEEYYKSEAEFAQTQLDELTKIESETLSETEQISLTLLKFVLQDQIDFYEFEGYLNPLLSDTGFHTNLTYEVRPLTNYWQVKEYLKKLNAIPEFVNQNLVHLRAGLEKGVSQPRIIFEGYESTYDTHIVDNYEDSFYYSPFKNLPNDLNEVQKDSVLKAARIAVETNVIPQFKRIKTFFETEYFPKTRTTLGVSETPNGNAYYQNRINYYTTSTQYTADDIHQIGLKEVARIKAEMQTIISELKFKGSFEEFFHFLRTDQQFYAETPEQLLMIARDIAKRADA
;
A
#
# COMPACT_ATOMS: atom_id res chain seq x y z
N MET A 1 -35.88 92.80 17.12
CA MET A 1 -37.22 92.34 16.72
C MET A 1 -37.19 90.82 16.61
N SER A 2 -38.06 90.19 17.40
CA SER A 2 -38.45 88.77 17.49
C SER A 2 -37.49 87.67 16.99
N TYR A 3 -36.98 86.90 17.96
CA TYR A 3 -36.31 85.61 17.82
C TYR A 3 -37.33 84.49 17.52
N SER A 4 -37.06 83.65 16.52
CA SER A 4 -37.75 82.37 16.33
C SER A 4 -36.86 81.22 16.81
N LYS A 5 -37.39 80.43 17.74
CA LYS A 5 -36.73 79.27 18.36
C LYS A 5 -36.79 78.08 17.40
N PHE A 6 -35.64 77.48 17.07
CA PHE A 6 -35.57 76.13 16.50
C PHE A 6 -35.02 75.17 17.57
N ILE A 7 -35.81 74.17 17.91
CA ILE A 7 -35.46 73.08 18.81
C ILE A 7 -34.67 72.05 17.99
N ILE A 8 -33.42 71.80 18.36
CA ILE A 8 -32.61 70.71 17.80
C ILE A 8 -32.66 69.56 18.81
N VAL A 9 -33.25 68.45 18.38
CA VAL A 9 -33.23 67.16 19.09
C VAL A 9 -31.92 66.47 18.75
N ILE A 10 -31.03 66.29 19.73
CA ILE A 10 -29.78 65.53 19.58
C ILE A 10 -30.09 64.06 19.87
N ALA A 11 -30.09 63.23 18.82
CA ALA A 11 -30.15 61.79 18.92
C ALA A 11 -28.77 61.23 19.29
N PHE A 12 -28.67 60.59 20.46
CA PHE A 12 -27.49 59.84 20.88
C PHE A 12 -27.46 58.51 20.10
N ILE A 13 -26.52 58.37 19.16
CA ILE A 13 -26.22 57.10 18.50
C ILE A 13 -25.11 56.43 19.31
N SER A 14 -25.49 55.45 20.13
CA SER A 14 -24.58 54.52 20.80
C SER A 14 -24.10 53.48 19.79
N VAL A 15 -22.83 53.58 19.38
CA VAL A 15 -22.16 52.58 18.54
C VAL A 15 -21.74 51.42 19.45
N PHE A 16 -22.44 50.29 19.36
CA PHE A 16 -21.97 49.02 19.91
C PHE A 16 -20.88 48.48 18.98
N SER A 17 -19.65 48.41 19.47
CA SER A 17 -18.54 47.73 18.82
C SER A 17 -18.65 46.23 19.09
N CYS A 18 -19.10 45.44 18.12
CA CYS A 18 -18.89 44.00 18.12
C CYS A 18 -17.39 43.73 17.87
N GLN A 19 -16.64 43.41 18.91
CA GLN A 19 -15.41 42.64 18.76
C GLN A 19 -15.82 41.19 18.60
N ASP A 20 -15.79 40.68 17.38
CA ASP A 20 -15.74 39.24 17.16
C ASP A 20 -14.38 38.77 17.69
N GLU A 21 -14.35 38.14 18.86
CA GLU A 21 -13.18 37.41 19.34
C GLU A 21 -12.89 36.29 18.32
N VAL A 22 -11.83 36.47 17.53
CA VAL A 22 -11.25 35.38 16.74
C VAL A 22 -10.75 34.35 17.74
N LYS A 23 -11.56 33.33 17.99
CA LYS A 23 -11.21 32.22 18.86
C LYS A 23 -10.02 31.50 18.23
N THR A 24 -8.82 31.76 18.72
CA THR A 24 -7.61 31.04 18.33
C THR A 24 -7.76 29.61 18.80
N LEU A 25 -7.60 28.64 17.90
CA LEU A 25 -7.67 27.23 18.25
C LEU A 25 -6.49 26.90 19.18
N SER A 26 -6.71 25.98 20.11
CA SER A 26 -5.61 25.35 20.83
C SER A 26 -4.82 24.42 19.90
N ALA A 27 -3.56 24.13 20.22
CA ALA A 27 -2.74 23.17 19.46
C ALA A 27 -3.42 21.79 19.32
N SER A 28 -4.19 21.37 20.33
CA SER A 28 -4.99 20.14 20.30
C SER A 28 -6.13 20.23 19.29
N GLU A 29 -6.88 21.34 19.27
CA GLU A 29 -7.96 21.56 18.29
C GLU A 29 -7.40 21.69 16.86
N GLU A 30 -6.24 22.32 16.67
CA GLU A 30 -5.56 22.40 15.36
C GLU A 30 -5.11 21.03 14.87
N LEU A 31 -4.47 20.24 15.74
CA LEU A 31 -4.04 18.88 15.40
C LEU A 31 -5.24 18.01 15.02
N GLN A 32 -6.32 18.06 15.79
CA GLN A 32 -7.51 17.26 15.52
C GLN A 32 -8.16 17.66 14.19
N ALA A 33 -8.22 18.97 13.88
CA ALA A 33 -8.76 19.44 12.61
C ALA A 33 -7.97 18.90 11.40
N ILE A 34 -6.63 18.89 11.48
CA ILE A 34 -5.77 18.33 10.43
C ILE A 34 -5.93 16.81 10.32
N ILE A 35 -6.05 16.11 11.45
CA ILE A 35 -6.32 14.66 11.45
C ILE A 35 -7.66 14.36 10.77
N ASP A 36 -8.71 15.13 11.07
CA ASP A 36 -10.03 14.96 10.47
C ASP A 36 -9.98 15.24 8.96
N GLU A 37 -9.31 16.32 8.53
CA GLU A 37 -9.13 16.63 7.10
C GLU A 37 -8.35 15.52 6.36
N TYR A 38 -7.29 14.99 6.97
CA TYR A 38 -6.56 13.85 6.43
C TYR A 38 -7.43 12.58 6.32
N GLN A 39 -8.27 12.30 7.31
CA GLN A 39 -9.13 11.11 7.33
C GLN A 39 -10.29 11.20 6.33
N ASP A 40 -10.83 12.40 6.14
CA ASP A 40 -11.95 12.68 5.25
C ASP A 40 -11.49 12.91 3.79
N HIS A 41 -10.18 12.96 3.53
CA HIS A 41 -9.63 13.17 2.19
C HIS A 41 -9.99 12.02 1.24
N GLU A 42 -10.65 12.38 0.13
CA GLU A 42 -10.92 11.48 -1.00
C GLU A 42 -10.08 11.92 -2.20
N GLY A 43 -8.93 11.27 -2.41
CA GLY A 43 -8.00 11.66 -3.48
C GLY A 43 -8.50 11.42 -4.92
N TYR A 44 -9.54 10.59 -5.10
CA TYR A 44 -10.14 10.34 -6.41
C TYR A 44 -11.60 9.84 -6.29
N ASP A 45 -12.40 9.99 -7.35
CA ASP A 45 -13.77 9.46 -7.39
C ASP A 45 -13.75 7.94 -7.56
N ARG A 46 -14.09 7.21 -6.49
CA ARG A 46 -14.15 5.75 -6.47
C ARG A 46 -15.22 5.16 -7.40
N ASN A 47 -16.21 5.94 -7.83
CA ASN A 47 -17.18 5.50 -8.84
C ASN A 47 -16.62 5.61 -10.25
N GLU A 48 -15.80 6.64 -10.52
CA GLU A 48 -15.11 6.82 -11.80
C GLU A 48 -13.96 5.81 -11.93
N TYR A 49 -13.21 5.57 -10.85
CA TYR A 49 -12.10 4.63 -10.78
C TYR A 49 -12.33 3.50 -9.76
N PRO A 50 -13.20 2.50 -10.03
CA PRO A 50 -13.52 1.42 -9.09
C PRO A 50 -12.34 0.54 -8.67
N LEU A 51 -11.25 0.56 -9.46
CA LEU A 51 -10.01 -0.17 -9.19
C LEU A 51 -8.87 0.75 -8.70
N GLY A 52 -9.14 2.05 -8.51
CA GLY A 52 -8.16 3.07 -8.16
C GLY A 52 -7.76 3.95 -9.35
N ASP A 53 -7.47 5.23 -9.06
CA ASP A 53 -6.76 6.12 -9.98
C ASP A 53 -5.26 5.95 -9.72
N PHE A 54 -4.51 5.70 -10.79
CA PHE A 54 -3.07 5.56 -10.78
C PHE A 54 -2.46 6.60 -11.71
N SER A 55 -3.17 7.63 -12.17
CA SER A 55 -2.58 8.68 -13.01
C SER A 55 -1.41 9.40 -12.33
N GLU A 56 -0.50 9.97 -13.12
CA GLU A 56 0.56 10.82 -12.57
C GLU A 56 -0.04 12.05 -11.87
N GLU A 57 -1.13 12.58 -12.42
CA GLU A 57 -1.92 13.66 -11.84
C GLU A 57 -2.46 13.31 -10.45
N TYR A 58 -2.98 12.10 -10.26
CA TYR A 58 -3.41 11.62 -8.94
C TYR A 58 -2.24 11.59 -7.94
N TYR A 59 -1.13 10.95 -8.29
CA TYR A 59 0.02 10.90 -7.38
C TYR A 59 0.57 12.28 -7.03
N LYS A 60 0.55 13.20 -8.00
CA LYS A 60 0.93 14.58 -7.78
C LYS A 60 -0.03 15.29 -6.83
N SER A 61 -1.35 15.17 -7.02
CA SER A 61 -2.33 15.81 -6.14
C SER A 61 -2.24 15.26 -4.71
N GLU A 62 -2.00 13.96 -4.56
CA GLU A 62 -1.77 13.34 -3.27
C GLU A 62 -0.52 13.88 -2.57
N ALA A 63 0.59 14.07 -3.31
CA ALA A 63 1.80 14.67 -2.75
C ALA A 63 1.61 16.14 -2.37
N GLU A 64 0.89 16.93 -3.19
CA GLU A 64 0.58 18.33 -2.91
C GLU A 64 -0.34 18.48 -1.69
N PHE A 65 -1.35 17.61 -1.56
CA PHE A 65 -2.17 17.52 -0.35
C PHE A 65 -1.31 17.19 0.87
N ALA A 66 -0.46 16.16 0.76
CA ALA A 66 0.38 15.74 1.88
C ALA A 66 1.35 16.84 2.32
N GLN A 67 1.94 17.56 1.38
CA GLN A 67 2.80 18.71 1.67
C GLN A 67 2.05 19.82 2.40
N THR A 68 0.82 20.12 1.97
CA THR A 68 -0.03 21.14 2.61
C THR A 68 -0.30 20.76 4.08
N GLN A 69 -0.70 19.51 4.35
CA GLN A 69 -0.95 19.05 5.72
C GLN A 69 0.33 19.05 6.56
N LEU A 70 1.47 18.64 5.99
CA LEU A 70 2.76 18.62 6.67
C LEU A 70 3.23 20.03 7.07
N ASP A 71 3.00 21.01 6.22
CA ASP A 71 3.30 22.42 6.48
C ASP A 71 2.46 22.97 7.64
N GLU A 72 1.17 22.64 7.71
CA GLU A 72 0.30 23.01 8.83
C GLU A 72 0.72 22.33 10.14
N LEU A 73 1.00 21.02 10.11
CA LEU A 73 1.47 20.27 11.29
C LEU A 73 2.81 20.79 11.83
N THR A 74 3.61 21.46 11.00
CA THR A 74 4.89 22.05 11.42
C THR A 74 4.70 23.33 12.25
N LYS A 75 3.53 23.95 12.18
CA LYS A 75 3.20 25.16 12.95
C LYS A 75 2.69 24.85 14.37
N ILE A 76 2.27 23.62 14.62
CA ILE A 76 1.69 23.20 15.91
C ILE A 76 2.77 23.20 17.00
N GLU A 77 2.49 23.89 18.11
CA GLU A 77 3.32 23.92 19.32
C GLU A 77 3.26 22.58 20.08
N SER A 78 4.09 21.63 19.66
CA SER A 78 4.08 20.24 20.17
C SER A 78 4.25 20.10 21.70
N GLU A 79 4.91 21.05 22.37
CA GLU A 79 5.14 21.01 23.83
C GLU A 79 3.85 21.15 24.66
N THR A 80 2.79 21.68 24.06
CA THR A 80 1.49 21.87 24.72
C THR A 80 0.55 20.67 24.57
N LEU A 81 0.91 19.73 23.70
CA LEU A 81 0.15 18.52 23.43
C LEU A 81 0.40 17.45 24.50
N SER A 82 -0.62 16.62 24.75
CA SER A 82 -0.46 15.38 25.52
C SER A 82 0.47 14.39 24.80
N GLU A 83 1.00 13.40 25.52
CA GLU A 83 1.87 12.37 24.95
C GLU A 83 1.21 11.66 23.75
N THR A 84 -0.08 11.30 23.86
CA THR A 84 -0.83 10.66 22.76
C THR A 84 -0.94 11.57 21.54
N GLU A 85 -1.18 12.86 21.74
CA GLU A 85 -1.27 13.83 20.64
C GLU A 85 0.10 14.08 19.99
N GLN A 86 1.19 14.09 20.76
CA GLN A 86 2.54 14.15 20.20
C GLN A 86 2.86 12.92 19.35
N ILE A 87 2.42 11.73 19.77
CA ILE A 87 2.54 10.51 18.98
C ILE A 87 1.73 10.64 17.69
N SER A 88 0.47 11.09 17.75
CA SER A 88 -0.37 11.31 16.57
C SER A 88 0.25 12.31 15.60
N LEU A 89 0.75 13.45 16.11
CA LEU A 89 1.47 14.46 15.33
C LEU A 89 2.68 13.86 14.63
N THR A 90 3.51 13.11 15.36
CA THR A 90 4.73 12.49 14.81
C THR A 90 4.40 11.45 13.75
N LEU A 91 3.42 10.58 14.02
CA LEU A 91 3.01 9.53 13.09
C LEU A 91 2.39 10.11 11.83
N LEU A 92 1.54 11.14 11.94
CA LEU A 92 0.93 11.76 10.77
C LEU A 92 1.99 12.45 9.90
N LYS A 93 2.95 13.17 10.49
CA LYS A 93 4.10 13.72 9.74
C LYS A 93 4.89 12.63 9.01
N PHE A 94 5.12 11.49 9.65
CA PHE A 94 5.81 10.34 9.04
C PHE A 94 5.05 9.78 7.82
N VAL A 95 3.73 9.60 7.94
CA VAL A 95 2.88 9.11 6.85
C VAL A 95 2.83 10.09 5.68
N LEU A 96 2.65 11.38 5.96
CA LEU A 96 2.60 12.42 4.93
C LEU A 96 3.94 12.56 4.19
N GLN A 97 5.07 12.48 4.92
CA GLN A 97 6.39 12.51 4.29
C GLN A 97 6.58 11.32 3.35
N ASP A 98 6.14 10.11 3.71
CA ASP A 98 6.24 8.94 2.83
C ASP A 98 5.41 9.11 1.55
N GLN A 99 4.24 9.76 1.64
CA GLN A 99 3.39 10.08 0.48
C GLN A 99 4.07 11.08 -0.45
N ILE A 100 4.74 12.10 0.09
CA ILE A 100 5.55 13.05 -0.69
C ILE A 100 6.73 12.32 -1.35
N ASP A 101 7.49 11.56 -0.56
CA ASP A 101 8.66 10.81 -1.03
C ASP A 101 8.29 9.82 -2.15
N PHE A 102 7.12 9.17 -2.06
CA PHE A 102 6.65 8.25 -3.08
C PHE A 102 6.51 8.93 -4.45
N TYR A 103 6.00 10.17 -4.49
CA TYR A 103 5.92 10.95 -5.71
C TYR A 103 7.29 11.49 -6.14
N GLU A 104 8.09 12.05 -5.22
CA GLU A 104 9.41 12.61 -5.52
C GLU A 104 10.39 11.58 -6.11
N PHE A 105 10.34 10.34 -5.62
CA PHE A 105 11.13 9.23 -6.15
C PHE A 105 10.45 8.48 -7.29
N GLU A 106 9.30 8.97 -7.77
CA GLU A 106 8.52 8.40 -8.87
C GLU A 106 8.21 6.91 -8.65
N GLY A 107 7.90 6.52 -7.41
CA GLY A 107 7.67 5.13 -7.01
C GLY A 107 6.55 4.45 -7.83
N TYR A 108 5.59 5.23 -8.31
CA TYR A 108 4.50 4.77 -9.17
C TYR A 108 4.94 4.24 -10.54
N LEU A 109 6.16 4.54 -11.00
CA LEU A 109 6.69 4.03 -12.27
C LEU A 109 7.00 2.52 -12.26
N ASN A 110 7.06 1.91 -11.08
CA ASN A 110 7.31 0.50 -10.92
C ASN A 110 6.24 -0.17 -10.04
N PRO A 111 5.01 -0.38 -10.57
CA PRO A 111 3.91 -1.01 -9.85
C PRO A 111 4.07 -2.54 -9.67
N LEU A 112 5.32 -3.03 -9.65
CA LEU A 112 5.69 -4.43 -9.54
C LEU A 112 6.65 -4.64 -8.38
N LEU A 113 6.50 -5.76 -7.68
CA LEU A 113 7.40 -6.31 -6.67
C LEU A 113 7.79 -7.75 -7.07
N SER A 114 8.59 -8.43 -6.25
CA SER A 114 9.01 -9.81 -6.52
C SER A 114 7.89 -10.85 -6.43
N ASP A 115 6.85 -10.58 -5.64
CA ASP A 115 5.72 -11.48 -5.37
C ASP A 115 4.35 -10.87 -5.71
N THR A 116 4.34 -9.61 -6.14
CA THR A 116 3.11 -8.82 -6.31
C THR A 116 3.24 -7.91 -7.52
N GLY A 117 2.14 -7.61 -8.21
CA GLY A 117 2.07 -6.59 -9.24
C GLY A 117 0.64 -6.12 -9.45
N PHE A 118 0.46 -5.06 -10.23
CA PHE A 118 -0.88 -4.50 -10.51
C PHE A 118 -1.87 -5.57 -11.00
N HIS A 119 -1.44 -6.50 -11.87
CA HIS A 119 -2.32 -7.55 -12.41
C HIS A 119 -2.59 -8.69 -11.42
N THR A 120 -1.64 -9.06 -10.56
CA THR A 120 -1.88 -10.10 -9.54
C THR A 120 -2.84 -9.61 -8.46
N ASN A 121 -2.83 -8.30 -8.16
CA ASN A 121 -3.73 -7.69 -7.19
C ASN A 121 -5.20 -7.79 -7.59
N LEU A 122 -5.52 -7.89 -8.88
CA LEU A 122 -6.90 -8.10 -9.34
C LEU A 122 -7.53 -9.36 -8.76
N THR A 123 -6.74 -10.37 -8.40
CA THR A 123 -7.28 -11.60 -7.77
C THR A 123 -7.90 -11.34 -6.39
N TYR A 124 -7.50 -10.27 -5.71
CA TYR A 124 -8.11 -9.84 -4.44
C TYR A 124 -9.51 -9.25 -4.62
N GLU A 125 -9.92 -8.90 -5.84
CA GLU A 125 -11.28 -8.44 -6.12
C GLU A 125 -12.29 -9.60 -6.19
N VAL A 126 -11.80 -10.84 -6.32
CA VAL A 126 -12.63 -12.02 -6.37
C VAL A 126 -13.03 -12.43 -4.96
N ARG A 127 -14.30 -12.21 -4.60
CA ARG A 127 -14.87 -12.52 -3.28
C ARG A 127 -16.28 -13.12 -3.43
N PRO A 128 -16.75 -13.92 -2.46
CA PRO A 128 -18.14 -14.35 -2.42
C PRO A 128 -19.11 -13.16 -2.44
N LEU A 129 -20.17 -13.26 -3.23
CA LEU A 129 -21.19 -12.21 -3.37
C LEU A 129 -22.39 -12.55 -2.48
N THR A 130 -22.69 -11.67 -1.52
CA THR A 130 -23.70 -11.93 -0.48
C THR A 130 -25.02 -11.19 -0.70
N ASN A 131 -25.06 -10.21 -1.60
CA ASN A 131 -26.28 -9.45 -1.96
C ASN A 131 -26.16 -8.82 -3.35
N TYR A 132 -27.28 -8.30 -3.88
CA TYR A 132 -27.34 -7.67 -5.20
C TYR A 132 -26.44 -6.43 -5.37
N TRP A 133 -26.18 -5.67 -4.31
CA TRP A 133 -25.27 -4.52 -4.40
C TRP A 133 -23.83 -4.99 -4.68
N GLN A 134 -23.34 -6.00 -3.96
CA GLN A 134 -22.00 -6.56 -4.19
C GLN A 134 -21.84 -7.12 -5.60
N VAL A 135 -22.88 -7.73 -6.16
CA VAL A 135 -22.89 -8.21 -7.55
C VAL A 135 -22.63 -7.05 -8.53
N LYS A 136 -23.29 -5.91 -8.34
CA LYS A 136 -23.12 -4.74 -9.19
C LYS A 136 -21.73 -4.11 -9.02
N GLU A 137 -21.25 -3.97 -7.79
CA GLU A 137 -19.91 -3.40 -7.54
C GLU A 137 -18.80 -4.28 -8.13
N TYR A 138 -18.93 -5.60 -8.02
CA TYR A 138 -17.98 -6.51 -8.64
C TYR A 138 -18.02 -6.42 -10.17
N LEU A 139 -19.21 -6.35 -10.78
CA LEU A 139 -19.33 -6.09 -12.23
C LEU A 139 -18.70 -4.75 -12.64
N LYS A 140 -18.88 -3.67 -11.86
CA LYS A 140 -18.20 -2.39 -12.13
C LYS A 140 -16.69 -2.55 -12.16
N LYS A 141 -16.11 -3.25 -11.18
CA LYS A 141 -14.68 -3.53 -11.11
C LYS A 141 -14.18 -4.34 -12.30
N LEU A 142 -14.87 -5.42 -12.69
CA LEU A 142 -14.51 -6.19 -13.87
C LEU A 142 -14.53 -5.34 -15.15
N ASN A 143 -15.48 -4.40 -15.26
CA ASN A 143 -15.55 -3.47 -16.39
C ASN A 143 -14.49 -2.36 -16.33
N ALA A 144 -13.92 -2.06 -15.18
CA ALA A 144 -12.85 -1.08 -15.00
C ALA A 144 -11.44 -1.63 -15.28
N ILE A 145 -11.27 -2.97 -15.41
CA ILE A 145 -9.97 -3.61 -15.67
C ILE A 145 -9.23 -3.02 -16.89
N PRO A 146 -9.86 -2.73 -18.04
CA PRO A 146 -9.16 -2.15 -19.19
C PRO A 146 -8.47 -0.82 -18.88
N GLU A 147 -9.12 0.05 -18.09
CA GLU A 147 -8.58 1.34 -17.70
C GLU A 147 -7.46 1.17 -16.67
N PHE A 148 -7.70 0.38 -15.63
CA PHE A 148 -6.69 0.04 -14.61
C PHE A 148 -5.40 -0.54 -15.23
N VAL A 149 -5.53 -1.47 -16.18
CA VAL A 149 -4.39 -2.02 -16.91
C VAL A 149 -3.71 -0.96 -17.76
N ASN A 150 -4.48 -0.08 -18.42
CA ASN A 150 -3.91 0.97 -19.24
C ASN A 150 -3.02 1.92 -18.42
N GLN A 151 -3.51 2.41 -17.29
CA GLN A 151 -2.76 3.31 -16.40
C GLN A 151 -1.42 2.68 -15.97
N ASN A 152 -1.45 1.43 -15.52
CA ASN A 152 -0.24 0.73 -15.08
C ASN A 152 0.76 0.45 -16.22
N LEU A 153 0.28 0.11 -17.43
CA LEU A 153 1.16 -0.10 -18.57
C LEU A 153 1.83 1.21 -19.04
N VAL A 154 1.18 2.36 -18.86
CA VAL A 154 1.81 3.67 -19.13
C VAL A 154 2.99 3.89 -18.18
N HIS A 155 2.80 3.65 -16.88
CA HIS A 155 3.87 3.76 -15.87
C HIS A 155 5.04 2.84 -16.14
N LEU A 156 4.77 1.57 -16.43
CA LEU A 156 5.84 0.62 -16.73
C LEU A 156 6.65 1.03 -17.96
N ARG A 157 6.03 1.64 -18.98
CA ARG A 157 6.78 2.19 -20.13
C ARG A 157 7.65 3.38 -19.73
N ALA A 158 7.10 4.33 -19.00
CA ALA A 158 7.84 5.49 -18.51
C ALA A 158 8.99 5.08 -17.58
N GLY A 159 8.78 4.08 -16.72
CA GLY A 159 9.81 3.46 -15.89
C GLY A 159 10.94 2.89 -16.74
N LEU A 160 10.65 2.08 -17.76
CA LEU A 160 11.66 1.54 -18.68
C LEU A 160 12.47 2.64 -19.36
N GLU A 161 11.82 3.71 -19.82
CA GLU A 161 12.49 4.87 -20.45
C GLU A 161 13.44 5.59 -19.49
N LYS A 162 13.07 5.65 -18.21
CA LYS A 162 13.89 6.21 -17.13
C LYS A 162 14.86 5.21 -16.52
N GLY A 163 14.93 3.97 -16.99
CA GLY A 163 15.79 2.93 -16.40
C GLY A 163 15.33 2.42 -15.02
N VAL A 164 14.07 2.70 -14.65
CA VAL A 164 13.41 2.22 -13.44
C VAL A 164 12.60 0.97 -13.78
N SER A 165 13.07 -0.19 -13.33
CA SER A 165 12.38 -1.47 -13.48
C SER A 165 12.82 -2.46 -12.39
N GLN A 166 12.09 -3.55 -12.22
CA GLN A 166 12.56 -4.68 -11.43
C GLN A 166 13.78 -5.37 -12.09
N PRO A 167 14.67 -6.08 -11.36
CA PRO A 167 15.74 -6.86 -11.97
C PRO A 167 15.21 -8.01 -12.85
N ARG A 168 15.79 -8.23 -14.04
CA ARG A 168 15.37 -9.29 -14.98
C ARG A 168 15.32 -10.69 -14.36
N ILE A 169 16.20 -10.95 -13.39
CA ILE A 169 16.36 -12.25 -12.72
C ILE A 169 15.12 -12.66 -11.91
N ILE A 170 14.28 -11.73 -11.46
CA ILE A 170 13.11 -12.06 -10.64
C ILE A 170 11.92 -12.54 -11.45
N PHE A 171 12.01 -12.47 -12.79
CA PHE A 171 10.90 -12.78 -13.70
C PHE A 171 10.92 -14.22 -14.23
N GLU A 172 11.75 -15.11 -13.66
CA GLU A 172 11.67 -16.55 -13.97
C GLU A 172 10.35 -17.13 -13.42
N GLY A 173 9.53 -17.74 -14.30
CA GLY A 173 8.22 -18.28 -13.94
C GLY A 173 7.10 -17.24 -13.78
N TYR A 174 7.39 -15.96 -14.04
CA TYR A 174 6.43 -14.87 -13.89
C TYR A 174 5.25 -14.99 -14.85
N GLU A 175 5.40 -15.71 -15.96
CA GLU A 175 4.34 -15.96 -16.93
C GLU A 175 3.10 -16.64 -16.33
N SER A 176 3.30 -17.44 -15.27
CA SER A 176 2.20 -18.06 -14.53
C SER A 176 1.21 -17.03 -13.95
N THR A 177 1.67 -15.81 -13.65
CA THR A 177 0.85 -14.74 -13.07
C THR A 177 -0.21 -14.17 -14.01
N TYR A 178 -0.04 -14.34 -15.33
CA TYR A 178 -1.03 -13.93 -16.32
C TYR A 178 -1.60 -15.10 -17.13
N ASP A 179 -0.84 -16.16 -17.39
CA ASP A 179 -1.31 -17.29 -18.20
C ASP A 179 -2.46 -18.05 -17.53
N THR A 180 -2.47 -18.14 -16.20
CA THR A 180 -3.55 -18.78 -15.44
C THR A 180 -4.92 -18.10 -15.64
N HIS A 181 -4.94 -16.84 -16.09
CA HIS A 181 -6.15 -16.06 -16.30
C HIS A 181 -6.59 -16.00 -17.76
N ILE A 182 -5.82 -16.60 -18.67
CA ILE A 182 -6.13 -16.68 -20.10
C ILE A 182 -6.77 -18.04 -20.37
N VAL A 183 -8.10 -18.07 -20.28
CA VAL A 183 -8.92 -19.28 -20.49
C VAL A 183 -9.72 -19.20 -21.80
N ASP A 184 -10.05 -20.35 -22.37
CA ASP A 184 -10.87 -20.42 -23.60
C ASP A 184 -12.37 -20.21 -23.31
N ASN A 185 -12.87 -20.73 -22.17
CA ASN A 185 -14.25 -20.55 -21.73
C ASN A 185 -14.30 -19.59 -20.54
N TYR A 186 -15.19 -18.59 -20.59
CA TYR A 186 -15.36 -17.61 -19.51
C TYR A 186 -15.76 -18.28 -18.18
N GLU A 187 -16.46 -19.43 -18.23
CA GLU A 187 -16.88 -20.15 -17.02
C GLU A 187 -15.71 -20.73 -16.23
N ASP A 188 -14.56 -20.97 -16.88
CA ASP A 188 -13.34 -21.46 -16.24
C ASP A 188 -12.52 -20.33 -15.62
N SER A 189 -12.87 -19.07 -15.90
CA SER A 189 -12.18 -17.92 -15.33
C SER A 189 -12.38 -17.84 -13.82
N PHE A 190 -11.28 -17.65 -13.08
CA PHE A 190 -11.32 -17.37 -11.65
C PHE A 190 -12.21 -16.15 -11.33
N TYR A 191 -12.20 -15.14 -12.21
CA TYR A 191 -13.01 -13.92 -12.09
C TYR A 191 -14.51 -14.17 -12.31
N TYR A 192 -14.89 -15.27 -12.95
CA TYR A 192 -16.30 -15.66 -13.07
C TYR A 192 -16.80 -16.46 -11.86
N SER A 193 -15.88 -16.99 -11.05
CA SER A 193 -16.21 -17.93 -9.96
C SER A 193 -17.27 -17.43 -8.97
N PRO A 194 -17.35 -16.14 -8.59
CA PRO A 194 -18.39 -15.66 -7.67
C PRO A 194 -19.81 -15.73 -8.27
N PHE A 195 -19.97 -15.59 -9.59
CA PHE A 195 -21.28 -15.64 -10.25
C PHE A 195 -21.87 -17.05 -10.33
N LYS A 196 -21.07 -18.10 -10.03
CA LYS A 196 -21.57 -19.47 -9.92
C LYS A 196 -22.44 -19.67 -8.68
N ASN A 197 -22.28 -18.82 -7.67
CA ASN A 197 -23.03 -18.85 -6.41
C ASN A 197 -23.64 -17.47 -6.10
N LEU A 198 -24.62 -17.07 -6.91
CA LEU A 198 -25.34 -15.81 -6.70
C LEU A 198 -26.18 -15.84 -5.40
N PRO A 199 -26.35 -14.69 -4.74
CA PRO A 199 -27.13 -14.63 -3.51
C PRO A 199 -28.63 -14.83 -3.79
N ASN A 200 -29.33 -15.36 -2.80
CA ASN A 200 -30.74 -15.77 -2.93
C ASN A 200 -31.73 -14.60 -3.01
N ASP A 201 -31.29 -13.38 -2.75
CA ASP A 201 -32.11 -12.16 -2.79
C ASP A 201 -32.34 -11.63 -4.22
N LEU A 202 -31.66 -12.18 -5.24
CA LEU A 202 -31.92 -11.87 -6.65
C LEU A 202 -33.15 -12.62 -7.18
N ASN A 203 -34.03 -11.91 -7.88
CA ASN A 203 -35.07 -12.54 -8.69
C ASN A 203 -34.52 -13.10 -10.01
N GLU A 204 -35.30 -13.92 -10.72
CA GLU A 204 -34.84 -14.61 -11.94
C GLU A 204 -34.42 -13.65 -13.06
N VAL A 205 -35.09 -12.49 -13.20
CA VAL A 205 -34.71 -11.47 -14.20
C VAL A 205 -33.36 -10.84 -13.85
N GLN A 206 -33.12 -10.57 -12.56
CA GLN A 206 -31.84 -10.06 -12.09
C GLN A 206 -30.73 -11.09 -12.30
N LYS A 207 -30.98 -12.37 -12.02
CA LYS A 207 -29.99 -13.44 -12.24
C LYS A 207 -29.60 -13.56 -13.71
N ASP A 208 -30.57 -13.62 -14.62
CA ASP A 208 -30.30 -13.71 -16.07
C ASP A 208 -29.48 -12.50 -16.56
N SER A 209 -29.90 -11.30 -16.18
CA SER A 209 -29.19 -10.05 -16.52
C SER A 209 -27.75 -10.02 -15.99
N VAL A 210 -27.56 -10.42 -14.73
CA VAL A 210 -26.25 -10.48 -14.08
C VAL A 210 -25.35 -11.50 -14.75
N LEU A 211 -25.83 -12.71 -15.04
CA LEU A 211 -25.02 -13.76 -15.66
C LEU A 211 -24.60 -13.36 -17.07
N LYS A 212 -25.48 -12.69 -17.83
CA LYS A 212 -25.14 -12.13 -19.14
C LYS A 212 -24.10 -11.02 -19.04
N ALA A 213 -24.25 -10.09 -18.09
CA ALA A 213 -23.28 -9.02 -17.87
C ALA A 213 -21.92 -9.56 -17.42
N ALA A 214 -21.91 -10.56 -16.53
CA ALA A 214 -20.71 -11.23 -16.05
C ALA A 214 -19.95 -11.93 -17.17
N ARG A 215 -20.66 -12.68 -18.02
CA ARG A 215 -20.09 -13.29 -19.22
C ARG A 215 -19.41 -12.24 -20.08
N ILE A 216 -20.12 -11.17 -20.43
CA ILE A 216 -19.59 -10.09 -21.28
C ILE A 216 -18.35 -9.49 -20.64
N ALA A 217 -18.40 -9.11 -19.36
CA ALA A 217 -17.27 -8.51 -18.67
C ALA A 217 -16.03 -9.41 -18.70
N VAL A 218 -16.19 -10.72 -18.49
CA VAL A 218 -15.07 -11.67 -18.54
C VAL A 218 -14.53 -11.86 -19.96
N GLU A 219 -15.41 -12.06 -20.94
CA GLU A 219 -15.03 -12.30 -22.35
C GLU A 219 -14.40 -11.06 -23.00
N THR A 220 -14.88 -9.84 -22.70
CA THR A 220 -14.46 -8.62 -23.38
C THR A 220 -13.44 -7.80 -22.61
N ASN A 221 -13.43 -7.86 -21.28
CA ASN A 221 -12.58 -7.00 -20.46
C ASN A 221 -11.48 -7.80 -19.76
N VAL A 222 -11.84 -8.85 -19.00
CA VAL A 222 -10.87 -9.60 -18.18
C VAL A 222 -9.86 -10.36 -19.04
N ILE A 223 -10.31 -11.37 -19.79
CA ILE A 223 -9.42 -12.27 -20.53
C ILE A 223 -8.56 -11.50 -21.57
N PRO A 224 -9.13 -10.56 -22.36
CA PRO A 224 -8.33 -9.76 -23.29
C PRO A 224 -7.28 -8.88 -22.62
N GLN A 225 -7.55 -8.33 -21.43
CA GLN A 225 -6.53 -7.57 -20.72
C GLN A 225 -5.39 -8.46 -20.22
N PHE A 226 -5.65 -9.68 -19.75
CA PHE A 226 -4.55 -10.62 -19.42
C PHE A 226 -3.71 -11.00 -20.64
N LYS A 227 -4.31 -11.15 -21.82
CA LYS A 227 -3.56 -11.32 -23.09
C LYS A 227 -2.72 -10.09 -23.44
N ARG A 228 -3.24 -8.88 -23.20
CA ARG A 228 -2.51 -7.61 -23.39
C ARG A 228 -1.34 -7.50 -22.41
N ILE A 229 -1.54 -7.86 -21.14
CA ILE A 229 -0.51 -7.92 -20.10
C ILE A 229 0.60 -8.89 -20.51
N LYS A 230 0.26 -10.13 -20.88
CA LYS A 230 1.21 -11.13 -21.40
C LYS A 230 2.06 -10.54 -22.53
N THR A 231 1.39 -10.00 -23.55
CA THR A 231 2.05 -9.42 -24.72
C THR A 231 3.00 -8.29 -24.32
N PHE A 232 2.56 -7.38 -23.45
CA PHE A 232 3.40 -6.29 -22.96
C PHE A 232 4.64 -6.81 -22.23
N PHE A 233 4.46 -7.73 -21.29
CA PHE A 233 5.58 -8.28 -20.51
C PHE A 233 6.60 -8.98 -21.39
N GLU A 234 6.15 -9.87 -22.28
CA GLU A 234 7.03 -10.70 -23.10
C GLU A 234 7.71 -9.91 -24.22
N THR A 235 7.03 -8.92 -24.80
CA THR A 235 7.51 -8.23 -26.02
C THR A 235 8.08 -6.84 -25.77
N GLU A 236 7.64 -6.15 -24.71
CA GLU A 236 8.08 -4.78 -24.40
C GLU A 236 8.88 -4.71 -23.11
N TYR A 237 8.38 -5.28 -22.02
CA TYR A 237 8.97 -5.11 -20.69
C TYR A 237 10.26 -5.92 -20.51
N PHE A 238 10.18 -7.25 -20.56
CA PHE A 238 11.33 -8.14 -20.29
C PHE A 238 12.57 -7.87 -21.16
N PRO A 239 12.45 -7.52 -22.46
CA PRO A 239 13.62 -7.19 -23.27
C PRO A 239 14.33 -5.90 -22.84
N LYS A 240 13.64 -4.99 -22.15
CA LYS A 240 14.16 -3.67 -21.74
C LYS A 240 14.43 -3.57 -20.23
N THR A 241 13.96 -4.54 -19.45
CA THR A 241 14.19 -4.64 -18.02
C THR A 241 15.68 -4.69 -17.69
N ARG A 242 16.10 -3.98 -16.64
CA ARG A 242 17.50 -3.94 -16.20
C ARG A 242 18.01 -5.31 -15.75
N THR A 243 19.31 -5.55 -15.93
CA THR A 243 20.00 -6.77 -15.44
C THR A 243 20.79 -6.54 -14.16
N THR A 244 20.95 -5.29 -13.74
CA THR A 244 21.48 -4.89 -12.44
C THR A 244 20.56 -5.37 -11.32
N LEU A 245 21.09 -5.52 -10.11
CA LEU A 245 20.36 -6.12 -8.98
C LEU A 245 19.87 -5.05 -8.01
N GLY A 246 20.79 -4.20 -7.55
CA GLY A 246 20.51 -3.21 -6.53
C GLY A 246 19.63 -2.09 -7.06
N VAL A 247 18.72 -1.58 -6.23
CA VAL A 247 17.99 -0.34 -6.56
C VAL A 247 18.94 0.87 -6.63
N SER A 248 20.09 0.80 -5.94
CA SER A 248 21.18 1.77 -6.05
C SER A 248 21.71 1.95 -7.48
N GLU A 249 21.46 0.97 -8.36
CA GLU A 249 21.88 1.01 -9.76
C GLU A 249 20.84 1.64 -10.70
N THR A 250 19.70 2.11 -10.19
CA THR A 250 18.73 2.93 -10.93
C THR A 250 19.08 4.42 -10.80
N PRO A 251 18.57 5.30 -11.67
CA PRO A 251 18.69 6.75 -11.46
C PRO A 251 18.16 7.16 -10.09
N ASN A 252 18.92 8.02 -9.40
CA ASN A 252 18.68 8.43 -8.01
C ASN A 252 18.59 7.29 -6.97
N GLY A 253 19.03 6.08 -7.34
CA GLY A 253 18.83 4.86 -6.55
C GLY A 253 19.47 4.86 -5.16
N ASN A 254 20.63 5.52 -5.00
CA ASN A 254 21.27 5.64 -3.69
C ASN A 254 20.45 6.50 -2.71
N ALA A 255 19.90 7.62 -3.18
CA ALA A 255 19.06 8.48 -2.36
C ALA A 255 17.73 7.78 -2.04
N TYR A 256 17.13 7.10 -3.02
CA TYR A 256 15.94 6.29 -2.79
C TYR A 256 16.18 5.16 -1.78
N TYR A 257 17.31 4.45 -1.89
CA TYR A 257 17.65 3.39 -0.95
C TYR A 257 17.85 3.91 0.47
N GLN A 258 18.52 5.05 0.65
CA GLN A 258 18.66 5.69 1.96
C GLN A 258 17.31 6.17 2.50
N ASN A 259 16.44 6.72 1.64
CA ASN A 259 15.08 7.10 2.02
C ASN A 259 14.28 5.88 2.54
N ARG A 260 14.35 4.73 1.85
CA ARG A 260 13.70 3.50 2.30
C ARG A 260 14.32 2.92 3.57
N ILE A 261 15.64 3.04 3.76
CA ILE A 261 16.28 2.72 5.05
C ILE A 261 15.64 3.56 6.16
N ASN A 262 15.53 4.88 5.96
CA ASN A 262 14.99 5.77 6.97
C ASN A 262 13.53 5.42 7.31
N TYR A 263 12.73 5.11 6.29
CA TYR A 263 11.34 4.69 6.43
C TYR A 263 11.21 3.38 7.23
N TYR A 264 11.86 2.30 6.77
CA TYR A 264 11.69 0.97 7.37
C TYR A 264 12.36 0.83 8.74
N THR A 265 13.41 1.60 9.02
CA THR A 265 14.07 1.60 10.33
C THR A 265 13.52 2.69 11.25
N THR A 266 12.66 3.58 10.75
CA THR A 266 12.17 4.79 11.46
C THR A 266 13.31 5.66 12.01
N SER A 267 14.47 5.65 11.34
CA SER A 267 15.70 6.28 11.82
C SER A 267 16.51 6.92 10.71
N THR A 268 16.93 8.16 10.90
CA THR A 268 17.86 8.87 10.00
C THR A 268 19.32 8.81 10.49
N GLN A 269 19.58 8.04 11.54
CA GLN A 269 20.90 7.97 12.19
C GLN A 269 21.88 7.05 11.47
N TYR A 270 21.38 6.15 10.63
CA TYR A 270 22.19 5.09 10.02
C TYR A 270 22.20 5.20 8.51
N THR A 271 23.40 5.12 7.94
CA THR A 271 23.58 4.94 6.51
C THR A 271 23.47 3.46 6.12
N ALA A 272 23.33 3.20 4.82
CA ALA A 272 23.44 1.84 4.28
C ALA A 272 24.73 1.11 4.72
N ASP A 273 25.86 1.82 4.74
CA ASP A 273 27.15 1.26 5.16
C ASP A 273 27.19 0.97 6.66
N ASP A 274 26.63 1.83 7.50
CA ASP A 274 26.53 1.58 8.94
C ASP A 274 25.75 0.29 9.22
N ILE A 275 24.59 0.13 8.58
CA ILE A 275 23.75 -1.06 8.71
C ILE A 275 24.50 -2.30 8.24
N HIS A 276 25.22 -2.22 7.11
CA HIS A 276 26.01 -3.34 6.62
C HIS A 276 27.09 -3.76 7.62
N GLN A 277 27.82 -2.80 8.20
CA GLN A 277 28.86 -3.09 9.20
C GLN A 277 28.29 -3.63 10.51
N ILE A 278 27.13 -3.14 10.96
CA ILE A 278 26.40 -3.72 12.10
C ILE A 278 26.03 -5.18 11.79
N GLY A 279 25.46 -5.45 10.61
CA GLY A 279 25.10 -6.80 10.18
C GLY A 279 26.28 -7.77 10.18
N LEU A 280 27.44 -7.37 9.64
CA LEU A 280 28.64 -8.20 9.65
C LEU A 280 29.11 -8.56 11.08
N LYS A 281 29.06 -7.59 12.00
CA LYS A 281 29.40 -7.81 13.41
C LYS A 281 28.42 -8.77 14.08
N GLU A 282 27.12 -8.59 13.85
CA GLU A 282 26.09 -9.45 14.43
C GLU A 282 26.14 -10.88 13.88
N VAL A 283 26.40 -11.06 12.58
CA VAL A 283 26.63 -12.39 11.99
C VAL A 283 27.79 -13.10 12.66
N ALA A 284 28.91 -12.40 12.87
CA ALA A 284 30.07 -12.97 13.55
C ALA A 284 29.76 -13.33 15.01
N ARG A 285 29.08 -12.44 15.75
CA ARG A 285 28.68 -12.66 17.14
C ARG A 285 27.76 -13.87 17.29
N ILE A 286 26.67 -13.92 16.53
CA ILE A 286 25.69 -15.01 16.58
C ILE A 286 26.35 -16.34 16.18
N LYS A 287 27.19 -16.35 15.13
CA LYS A 287 27.91 -17.57 14.73
C LYS A 287 28.83 -18.09 15.84
N ALA A 288 29.50 -17.21 16.59
CA ALA A 288 30.33 -17.61 17.72
C ALA A 288 29.48 -18.22 18.85
N GLU A 289 28.33 -17.63 19.17
CA GLU A 289 27.39 -18.17 20.16
C GLU A 289 26.86 -19.55 19.77
N MET A 290 26.50 -19.74 18.49
CA MET A 290 26.07 -21.04 17.98
C MET A 290 27.16 -22.12 18.12
N GLN A 291 28.43 -21.77 17.86
CA GLN A 291 29.55 -22.70 18.03
C GLN A 291 29.76 -23.13 19.48
N THR A 292 29.57 -22.22 20.43
CA THR A 292 29.58 -22.54 21.86
C THR A 292 28.50 -23.58 22.19
N ILE A 293 27.26 -23.35 21.74
CA ILE A 293 26.14 -24.28 21.97
C ILE A 293 26.42 -25.67 21.35
N ILE A 294 26.91 -25.72 20.11
CA ILE A 294 27.25 -26.98 19.43
C ILE A 294 28.29 -27.76 20.23
N SER A 295 29.28 -27.06 20.79
CA SER A 295 30.33 -27.64 21.62
C SER A 295 29.77 -28.17 22.95
N GLU A 296 28.87 -27.44 23.60
CA GLU A 296 28.20 -27.83 24.84
C GLU A 296 27.31 -29.08 24.66
N LEU A 297 26.62 -29.17 23.52
CA LEU A 297 25.84 -30.35 23.12
C LEU A 297 26.73 -31.54 22.74
N LYS A 298 28.06 -31.34 22.67
CA LYS A 298 29.05 -32.35 22.29
C LYS A 298 28.78 -32.98 20.93
N PHE A 299 28.11 -32.26 20.04
CA PHE A 299 27.81 -32.71 18.69
C PHE A 299 29.12 -33.04 17.95
N LYS A 300 29.09 -34.13 17.16
CA LYS A 300 30.25 -34.61 16.41
C LYS A 300 30.02 -34.31 14.94
N GLY A 301 30.69 -33.30 14.42
CA GLY A 301 30.59 -32.88 13.04
C GLY A 301 30.93 -31.41 12.87
N SER A 302 30.87 -30.96 11.63
CA SER A 302 30.98 -29.58 11.22
C SER A 302 29.71 -28.79 11.55
N PHE A 303 29.84 -27.46 11.45
CA PHE A 303 28.71 -26.55 11.59
C PHE A 303 27.58 -26.83 10.58
N GLU A 304 27.95 -27.19 9.34
CA GLU A 304 27.00 -27.54 8.28
C GLU A 304 26.28 -28.86 8.60
N GLU A 305 27.01 -29.87 9.07
CA GLU A 305 26.43 -31.16 9.50
C GLU A 305 25.49 -30.98 10.69
N PHE A 306 25.78 -30.06 11.61
CA PHE A 306 24.86 -29.74 12.71
C PHE A 306 23.54 -29.17 12.19
N PHE A 307 23.58 -28.24 11.24
CA PHE A 307 22.38 -27.73 10.60
C PHE A 307 21.64 -28.77 9.77
N HIS A 308 22.36 -29.67 9.11
CA HIS A 308 21.74 -30.79 8.41
C HIS A 308 20.97 -31.67 9.40
N PHE A 309 21.61 -32.08 10.50
CA PHE A 309 20.98 -32.83 11.58
C PHE A 309 19.69 -32.15 12.09
N LEU A 310 19.73 -30.85 12.39
CA LEU A 310 18.53 -30.10 12.83
C LEU A 310 17.40 -30.07 11.79
N ARG A 311 17.73 -30.13 10.49
CA ARG A 311 16.75 -30.07 9.38
C ARG A 311 16.25 -31.44 8.93
N THR A 312 16.87 -32.53 9.35
CA THR A 312 16.54 -33.86 8.81
C THR A 312 16.22 -34.89 9.87
N ASP A 313 16.67 -34.70 11.11
CA ASP A 313 16.37 -35.67 12.16
C ASP A 313 14.88 -35.60 12.52
N GLN A 314 14.23 -36.76 12.47
CA GLN A 314 12.78 -36.90 12.71
C GLN A 314 12.38 -36.41 14.10
N GLN A 315 13.30 -36.39 15.08
CA GLN A 315 13.01 -35.89 16.42
C GLN A 315 12.56 -34.42 16.46
N PHE A 316 12.84 -33.63 15.41
CA PHE A 316 12.48 -32.21 15.33
C PHE A 316 11.17 -31.96 14.56
N TYR A 317 10.52 -33.01 14.06
CA TYR A 317 9.33 -32.89 13.20
C TYR A 317 8.11 -33.53 13.84
N ALA A 318 6.97 -32.85 13.73
CA ALA A 318 5.68 -33.44 14.02
C ALA A 318 5.27 -34.37 12.87
N GLU A 319 4.69 -35.53 13.19
CA GLU A 319 4.27 -36.55 12.24
C GLU A 319 2.87 -36.30 11.68
N THR A 320 2.02 -35.57 12.41
CA THR A 320 0.65 -35.25 11.99
C THR A 320 0.31 -33.76 12.16
N PRO A 321 -0.66 -33.24 11.39
CA PRO A 321 -1.16 -31.87 11.58
C PRO A 321 -1.67 -31.61 13.00
N GLU A 322 -2.32 -32.58 13.64
CA GLU A 322 -2.80 -32.48 15.02
C GLU A 322 -1.64 -32.35 15.99
N GLN A 323 -0.59 -33.17 15.82
CA GLN A 323 0.60 -33.11 16.66
C GLN A 323 1.32 -31.77 16.51
N LEU A 324 1.44 -31.27 15.27
CA LEU A 324 2.03 -29.96 15.00
C LEU A 324 1.27 -28.85 15.76
N LEU A 325 -0.07 -28.86 15.67
CA LEU A 325 -0.91 -27.91 16.38
C LEU A 325 -0.76 -28.02 17.91
N MET A 326 -0.71 -29.24 18.44
CA MET A 326 -0.53 -29.47 19.88
C MET A 326 0.81 -28.92 20.38
N ILE A 327 1.91 -29.21 19.68
CA ILE A 327 3.25 -28.71 20.04
C ILE A 327 3.30 -27.18 19.97
N ALA A 328 2.77 -26.58 18.90
CA ALA A 328 2.73 -25.13 18.74
C ALA A 328 1.92 -24.46 19.87
N ARG A 329 0.77 -25.03 20.24
CA ARG A 329 -0.06 -24.54 21.36
C ARG A 329 0.64 -24.63 22.70
N ASP A 330 1.33 -25.74 22.97
CA ASP A 330 2.09 -25.93 24.20
C ASP A 330 3.24 -24.91 24.30
N ILE A 331 4.02 -24.71 23.23
CA ILE A 331 5.09 -23.70 23.18
C ILE A 331 4.52 -22.31 23.45
N ALA A 332 3.42 -21.94 22.79
CA ALA A 332 2.77 -20.65 23.01
C ALA A 332 2.32 -20.49 24.47
N LYS A 333 1.69 -21.52 25.05
CA LYS A 333 1.21 -21.46 26.45
C LYS A 333 2.35 -21.38 27.46
N ARG A 334 3.50 -21.99 27.18
CA ARG A 334 4.70 -21.88 28.00
C ARG A 334 5.36 -20.50 27.90
N ALA A 335 5.23 -19.82 26.76
CA ALA A 335 5.72 -18.45 26.58
C ALA A 335 4.83 -17.39 27.25
N ASP A 336 3.53 -17.68 27.46
CA ASP A 336 2.62 -16.80 28.22
C ASP A 336 2.96 -16.72 29.72
N ALA A 337 3.65 -17.73 30.24
CA ALA A 337 3.95 -17.91 31.67
C ALA A 337 5.30 -17.26 32.03
#